data_AF-A0A085MJ49-F1
#
_entry.id   AF-A0A085MJ49-F1
#
_cell.length_a   1.000
_cell.length_b   1.000
_cell.length_c   1.000
_cell.angle_alpha   90.00
_cell.angle_beta   90.00
_cell.angle_gamma   90.00
#
_symmetry.space_group_name_H-M   'P 1'
#
loop_
_entity.id
_entity.type
_entity.pdbx_description
1 polymer ?
#
loop_
_entity_poly.entity_id
_entity_poly.type
_entity_poly.pdbx_seq_one_letter_code
_entity_poly.pdbx_strand_id
1 'polypeptide(L)'
;MKEVAAVLVKALKMYMGFTATVTDWSPAGDEFSLVFDGNPLAEFVELPQERHGNLQYSQALCGAIRGALEMVHFEVTVAFVRDQLREGTDNEIRVRLVKKLDDHLPATED
;
A
#
# COMPACT_ATOMS: atom_id res chain seq x y z
N MET A 1 -8.60 -8.98 6.68
CA MET A 1 -7.38 -8.18 6.37
C MET A 1 -6.07 -8.87 6.72
N LYS A 2 -5.97 -9.71 7.77
CA LYS A 2 -4.70 -10.42 8.09
C LYS A 2 -4.13 -11.24 6.92
N GLU A 3 -4.98 -11.99 6.22
CA GLU A 3 -4.57 -12.75 5.03
C GLU A 3 -4.14 -11.83 3.88
N VAL A 4 -4.89 -10.75 3.63
CA VAL A 4 -4.52 -9.71 2.65
C VAL A 4 -3.13 -9.15 2.97
N ALA A 5 -2.85 -8.80 4.22
CA ALA A 5 -1.53 -8.30 4.62
C ALA A 5 -0.41 -9.32 4.33
N ALA A 6 -0.63 -10.61 4.65
CA ALA A 6 0.34 -11.67 4.36
C ALA A 6 0.57 -11.88 2.85
N VAL A 7 -0.48 -11.76 2.03
CA VAL A 7 -0.37 -11.84 0.56
C VAL A 7 0.37 -10.63 0.01
N LEU A 8 0.10 -9.42 0.51
CA LEU A 8 0.80 -8.20 0.08
C LEU A 8 2.31 -8.28 0.36
N VAL A 9 2.73 -8.79 1.52
CA VAL A 9 4.16 -9.01 1.82
C VAL A 9 4.81 -9.94 0.78
N LYS A 10 4.14 -11.04 0.42
CA LYS A 10 4.63 -11.97 -0.63
C LYS A 10 4.66 -11.29 -2.00
N ALA A 11 3.64 -10.50 -2.33
CA ALA A 11 3.54 -9.79 -3.60
C ALA A 11 4.67 -8.74 -3.75
N LEU A 12 4.97 -7.97 -2.71
CA LEU A 12 6.11 -7.05 -2.70
C LEU A 12 7.43 -7.78 -2.94
N LYS A 13 7.63 -8.95 -2.32
CA LYS A 13 8.83 -9.76 -2.57
C LYS A 13 8.90 -10.27 -4.01
N MET A 14 7.77 -10.70 -4.56
CA MET A 14 7.67 -11.25 -5.92
C MET A 14 7.90 -10.19 -7.00
N TYR A 15 7.25 -9.03 -6.89
CA TYR A 15 7.25 -8.01 -7.95
C TYR A 15 8.33 -6.95 -7.78
N MET A 16 8.70 -6.63 -6.53
CA MET A 16 9.63 -5.54 -6.21
C MET A 16 10.94 -6.02 -5.59
N GLY A 17 11.03 -7.29 -5.20
CA GLY A 17 12.27 -7.88 -4.67
C GLY A 17 12.57 -7.58 -3.19
N PHE A 18 11.80 -6.70 -2.53
CA PHE A 18 11.94 -6.38 -1.10
C PHE A 18 10.81 -6.99 -0.25
N THR A 19 11.01 -7.04 1.07
CA THR A 19 9.98 -7.51 2.03
C THR A 19 9.53 -6.37 2.93
N ALA A 20 8.28 -6.44 3.38
CA ALA A 20 7.74 -5.54 4.38
C ALA A 20 7.33 -6.31 5.64
N THR A 21 7.34 -5.62 6.77
CA THR A 21 6.79 -6.08 8.05
C THR A 21 5.40 -5.48 8.22
N VAL A 22 4.45 -6.30 8.67
CA VAL A 22 3.09 -5.85 8.96
C VAL A 22 3.01 -5.41 10.42
N THR A 23 2.61 -4.16 10.68
CA THR A 23 2.54 -3.57 12.02
C THR A 23 1.25 -2.76 12.23
N ASP A 24 1.10 -2.20 13.43
CA ASP A 24 0.13 -1.13 13.76
C ASP A 24 -1.33 -1.42 13.39
N TRP A 25 -1.77 -2.64 13.63
CA TRP A 25 -3.15 -3.04 13.41
C TRP A 25 -4.13 -2.14 14.18
N SER A 26 -5.18 -1.66 13.51
CA SER A 26 -6.29 -1.03 14.21
C SER A 26 -6.97 -2.04 15.15
N PRO A 27 -7.59 -1.59 16.25
CA PRO A 27 -8.38 -2.47 17.12
C PRO A 27 -9.51 -3.21 16.39
N ALA A 28 -10.08 -2.60 15.34
CA ALA A 28 -11.10 -3.20 14.50
C ALA A 28 -10.54 -4.24 13.50
N GLY A 29 -9.22 -4.30 13.31
CA GLY A 29 -8.56 -5.24 12.41
C GLY A 29 -8.80 -4.96 10.91
N ASP A 30 -9.27 -3.77 10.60
CA ASP A 30 -9.57 -3.27 9.25
C ASP A 30 -8.44 -2.40 8.68
N GLU A 31 -7.42 -2.08 9.48
CA GLU A 31 -6.29 -1.25 9.08
C GLU A 31 -4.97 -1.81 9.60
N PHE A 32 -3.90 -1.67 8.83
CA PHE A 32 -2.54 -2.05 9.22
C PHE A 32 -1.51 -1.22 8.44
N SER A 33 -0.25 -1.29 8.89
CA SER A 33 0.89 -0.68 8.23
C SER A 33 1.80 -1.73 7.60
N LEU A 34 2.34 -1.41 6.42
CA LEU A 34 3.45 -2.11 5.78
C LEU A 34 4.70 -1.26 5.95
N VAL A 35 5.63 -1.71 6.80
CA VAL A 35 6.89 -1.03 7.07
C VAL A 35 8.03 -1.75 6.38
N PHE A 36 8.87 -1.05 5.63
CA PHE A 36 9.99 -1.65 4.92
C PHE A 36 11.18 -0.71 4.77
N ASP A 37 12.36 -1.32 4.84
CA ASP A 37 13.64 -0.69 4.56
C ASP A 37 14.05 -1.01 3.12
N GLY A 38 14.78 -0.11 2.48
CA GLY A 38 15.31 -0.34 1.14
C GLY A 38 14.22 -0.41 0.08
N ASN A 39 13.69 0.77 -0.28
CA ASN A 39 12.79 0.92 -1.42
C ASN A 39 13.60 0.95 -2.74
N PRO A 40 13.54 -0.08 -3.60
CA PRO A 40 14.34 -0.16 -4.82
C PRO A 40 13.96 0.91 -5.86
N LEU A 41 12.73 1.44 -5.79
CA LEU A 41 12.33 2.55 -6.67
C LEU A 41 13.04 3.84 -6.31
N ALA A 42 13.35 4.02 -5.03
CA ALA A 42 13.99 5.20 -4.47
C ALA A 42 15.51 5.04 -4.31
N GLU A 43 16.08 3.93 -4.77
CA GLU A 43 17.52 3.71 -4.70
C GLU A 43 18.23 4.77 -5.55
N PHE A 44 19.17 5.49 -4.94
CA PHE A 44 19.91 6.61 -5.56
C PHE A 44 19.07 7.84 -5.94
N VAL A 45 17.85 7.96 -5.43
CA VAL A 45 17.03 9.16 -5.63
C VAL A 45 17.28 10.15 -4.49
N GLU A 46 17.47 11.42 -4.83
CA GLU A 46 17.45 12.53 -3.87
C GLU A 46 16.40 13.54 -4.33
N LEU A 47 15.44 13.85 -3.45
CA LEU A 47 14.35 14.76 -3.78
C LEU A 47 14.76 16.22 -3.55
N PRO A 48 14.64 17.12 -4.55
CA PRO A 48 14.83 18.54 -4.34
C PRO A 48 13.69 19.12 -3.49
N GLN A 49 13.86 19.13 -2.17
CA GLN A 49 12.81 19.49 -1.20
C GLN A 49 12.19 20.87 -1.46
N GLU A 50 12.99 21.84 -1.92
CA GLU A 50 12.52 23.20 -2.22
C GLU A 50 11.47 23.27 -3.35
N ARG A 51 11.51 22.31 -4.31
CA ARG A 51 10.61 22.29 -5.47
C ARG A 51 9.59 21.17 -5.42
N HIS A 52 9.92 20.08 -4.73
CA HIS A 52 9.17 18.84 -4.73
C HIS A 52 8.87 18.32 -3.32
N GLY A 53 8.85 19.20 -2.32
CA GLY A 53 8.62 18.81 -0.92
C GLY A 53 7.31 18.04 -0.67
N ASN A 54 6.31 18.15 -1.55
CA ASN A 54 5.04 17.43 -1.47
C ASN A 54 4.99 16.14 -2.31
N LEU A 55 6.05 15.81 -3.06
CA LEU A 55 6.08 14.60 -3.89
C LEU A 55 6.29 13.37 -3.01
N GLN A 56 5.37 12.41 -3.12
CA GLN A 56 5.56 11.05 -2.63
C GLN A 56 6.08 10.21 -3.79
N TYR A 57 7.40 10.02 -3.85
CA TYR A 57 8.07 9.49 -5.05
C TYR A 57 7.55 8.10 -5.45
N SER A 58 7.30 7.24 -4.47
CA SER A 58 6.79 5.87 -4.70
C SER A 58 5.28 5.74 -4.52
N GLN A 59 4.51 6.82 -4.73
CA GLN A 59 3.04 6.79 -4.63
C GLN A 59 2.39 5.79 -5.59
N ALA A 60 3.07 5.45 -6.69
CA ALA A 60 2.63 4.40 -7.61
C ALA A 60 2.41 3.04 -6.91
N LEU A 61 3.18 2.72 -5.86
CA LEU A 61 2.98 1.50 -5.05
C LEU A 61 1.63 1.51 -4.35
N CYS A 62 1.22 2.65 -3.79
CA CYS A 62 -0.09 2.79 -3.15
C CYS A 62 -1.22 2.59 -4.17
N GLY A 63 -1.07 3.17 -5.37
CA GLY A 63 -2.01 2.99 -6.48
C GLY A 63 -2.13 1.53 -6.93
N ALA A 64 -1.00 0.82 -7.04
CA ALA A 64 -0.96 -0.58 -7.42
C ALA A 64 -1.64 -1.49 -6.39
N ILE A 65 -1.36 -1.29 -5.09
CA ILE A 65 -2.03 -2.04 -4.01
C ILE A 65 -3.53 -1.79 -4.02
N ARG A 66 -3.94 -0.51 -4.13
CA ARG A 66 -5.36 -0.14 -4.16
C ARG A 66 -6.08 -0.81 -5.33
N GLY A 67 -5.55 -0.68 -6.55
CA GLY A 67 -6.16 -1.26 -7.74
C GLY A 67 -6.20 -2.79 -7.69
N ALA A 68 -5.13 -3.44 -7.23
CA ALA A 68 -5.10 -4.89 -7.10
C ALA A 68 -6.16 -5.42 -6.12
N LEU A 69 -6.35 -4.74 -4.98
CA LEU A 69 -7.36 -5.12 -3.99
C LEU A 69 -8.79 -4.82 -4.44
N GLU A 70 -8.99 -3.72 -5.16
CA GLU A 70 -10.27 -3.37 -5.77
C GLU A 70 -10.73 -4.45 -6.77
N MET A 71 -9.81 -4.97 -7.58
CA MET A 71 -10.07 -6.07 -8.53
C MET A 71 -10.47 -7.40 -7.88
N VAL A 72 -10.24 -7.54 -6.57
CA VAL A 72 -10.67 -8.70 -5.78
C VAL A 72 -11.72 -8.30 -4.73
N HIS A 73 -12.48 -7.25 -5.01
CA HIS A 73 -13.65 -6.79 -4.25
C HIS A 73 -13.35 -6.23 -2.85
N PHE A 74 -12.14 -5.70 -2.64
CA PHE A 74 -11.80 -4.94 -1.44
C PHE A 74 -11.58 -3.47 -1.80
N GLU A 75 -12.54 -2.62 -1.45
CA GLU A 75 -12.32 -1.17 -1.52
C GLU A 75 -11.45 -0.75 -0.33
N VAL A 76 -10.28 -0.18 -0.62
CA VAL A 76 -9.29 0.21 0.38
C VAL A 76 -8.80 1.63 0.17
N THR A 77 -8.38 2.29 1.26
CA THR A 77 -7.50 3.45 1.18
C THR A 77 -6.06 3.00 1.43
N VAL A 78 -5.14 3.47 0.60
CA VAL A 78 -3.70 3.18 0.71
C VAL A 78 -2.93 4.49 0.66
N ALA A 79 -2.10 4.75 1.66
CA ALA A 79 -1.36 6.02 1.76
C ALA A 79 0.05 5.80 2.27
N PHE A 80 1.02 6.50 1.68
CA PHE A 80 2.35 6.65 2.25
C PHE A 80 2.26 7.58 3.47
N VAL A 81 2.71 7.11 4.64
CA VAL A 81 2.70 7.89 5.89
C VAL A 81 4.09 8.26 6.37
N ARG A 82 5.12 7.47 6.01
CA ARG A 82 6.55 7.82 6.21
C ARG A 82 7.33 7.43 4.97
N ASP A 83 8.19 8.33 4.49
CA ASP A 83 8.97 8.18 3.24
C ASP A 83 10.43 8.53 3.50
N GLN A 84 11.32 7.55 3.31
CA GLN A 84 12.76 7.69 3.52
C GLN A 84 13.38 8.86 2.73
N LEU A 85 12.75 9.29 1.61
CA LEU A 85 13.24 10.42 0.81
C LEU A 85 12.84 11.80 1.37
N ARG A 86 11.93 11.84 2.35
CA ARG A 86 11.45 13.09 3.00
C ARG A 86 11.90 13.15 4.45
N GLU A 87 11.58 12.11 5.21
CA GLU A 87 11.87 12.04 6.64
C GLU A 87 11.95 10.58 7.10
N GLY A 88 12.94 10.28 7.95
CA GLY A 88 13.10 8.96 8.57
C GLY A 88 14.12 8.06 7.88
N THR A 89 14.16 6.81 8.32
CA THR A 89 15.08 5.77 7.85
C THR A 89 14.36 4.62 7.18
N ASP A 90 13.04 4.58 7.29
CA ASP A 90 12.15 3.52 6.83
C ASP A 90 11.02 4.10 5.95
N ASN A 91 10.27 3.22 5.31
CA ASN A 91 9.08 3.55 4.55
C ASN A 91 7.88 2.91 5.23
N GLU A 92 6.76 3.61 5.25
CA GLU A 92 5.50 3.10 5.78
C GLU A 92 4.33 3.41 4.84
N ILE A 93 3.63 2.34 4.45
CA ILE A 93 2.36 2.41 3.72
C ILE A 93 1.24 1.94 4.64
N ARG A 94 0.26 2.81 4.88
CA ARG A 94 -0.96 2.50 5.63
C ARG A 94 -2.03 1.96 4.68
N VAL A 95 -2.62 0.82 5.02
CA VAL A 95 -3.70 0.18 4.25
C VAL A 95 -4.92 0.03 5.15
N ARG A 96 -6.06 0.59 4.73
CA ARG A 96 -7.34 0.52 5.45
C ARG A 96 -8.44 -0.02 4.55
N LEU A 97 -9.18 -0.99 5.03
CA LEU A 97 -10.42 -1.47 4.40
C LEU A 97 -11.52 -0.41 4.57
N VAL A 98 -12.12 -0.01 3.45
CA VAL A 98 -13.32 0.85 3.44
C VAL A 98 -14.57 -0.02 3.46
N LYS A 99 -14.68 -0.93 2.48
CA LYS A 99 -15.77 -1.91 2.41
C LYS A 99 -15.38 -3.08 1.51
N LYS A 100 -16.12 -4.18 1.64
CA LYS A 100 -16.11 -5.24 0.62
C LYS A 100 -17.16 -4.88 -0.43
N LEU A 101 -16.80 -5.06 -1.69
CA LEU A 101 -17.71 -4.82 -2.82
C LEU A 101 -18.55 -6.08 -3.04
N ASP A 102 -19.84 -5.90 -3.29
CA ASP A 102 -20.74 -7.00 -3.62
C ASP A 102 -20.75 -7.23 -5.13
N ASP A 103 -20.75 -8.50 -5.54
CA ASP A 103 -20.99 -8.90 -6.93
C ASP A 103 -22.48 -8.72 -7.26
N HIS A 104 -22.84 -7.54 -7.74
CA HIS A 104 -24.11 -7.40 -8.44
C HIS A 104 -23.93 -7.92 -9.87
N LEU A 105 -24.20 -9.20 -10.07
CA LEU A 105 -24.59 -9.68 -11.39
C LEU A 105 -25.86 -8.92 -11.79
N PRO A 106 -25.92 -8.27 -12.97
CA PRO A 106 -27.17 -7.73 -13.47
C PRO A 106 -28.17 -8.89 -13.54
N ALA A 107 -29.39 -8.67 -13.04
CA ALA A 107 -30.44 -9.67 -13.13
C ALA A 107 -30.57 -10.10 -14.60
N THR A 108 -30.34 -11.38 -14.88
CA THR A 108 -30.77 -11.98 -16.16
C THR A 108 -32.28 -11.79 -16.21
N GLU A 109 -32.76 -10.95 -17.13
CA GLU A 109 -34.18 -10.89 -17.47
C GLU A 109 -34.59 -12.27 -18.02
N ASP A 110 -35.63 -12.86 -17.43
CA ASP A 110 -36.22 -14.16 -17.83
C ASP A 110 -36.71 -14.16 -19.29
#